data_AF-A0A838BNJ1-F1
#
_entry.id   AF-A0A838BNJ1-F1
#
_cell.length_a   1.000
_cell.length_b   1.000
_cell.length_c   1.000
_cell.angle_alpha   90.00
_cell.angle_beta   90.00
_cell.angle_gamma   90.00
#
_symmetry.space_group_name_H-M   'P 1'
#
loop_
_entity.id
_entity.type
_entity.pdbx_description
1 polymer ?
#
loop_
_entity_poly.entity_id
_entity_poly.type
_entity_poly.pdbx_seq_one_letter_code
_entity_poly.pdbx_strand_id
1 'polypeptide(L)' 'MNDRVIDLEAERERRIEETWSAYCAARMQAEASMAVEDGIAAGKAWRRWLDLFMTLDQREALDRAGEVKPLQRQAI' A
#
# COMPACT_ATOMS: atom_id res chain seq x y z
N MET A 1 -28.29 -13.94 18.42
CA MET A 1 -27.01 -13.43 17.91
C MET A 1 -27.32 -12.85 16.54
N ASN A 2 -27.31 -11.52 16.37
CA ASN A 2 -27.69 -10.92 15.10
C ASN A 2 -26.59 -11.24 14.07
N ASP A 3 -26.85 -12.19 13.19
CA ASP A 3 -26.10 -12.35 11.95
C ASP A 3 -26.28 -11.07 11.14
N ARG A 4 -25.28 -10.19 11.20
CA ARG A 4 -25.16 -9.09 10.24
C ARG A 4 -24.83 -9.75 8.91
N VAL A 5 -25.82 -9.81 8.02
CA VAL A 5 -25.59 -10.05 6.60
C VAL A 5 -24.74 -8.89 6.09
N ILE A 6 -23.45 -9.13 5.91
CA ILE A 6 -22.53 -8.17 5.30
C ILE A 6 -22.60 -8.38 3.79
N ASP A 7 -22.96 -7.33 3.07
CA ASP A 7 -22.81 -7.28 1.62
C ASP A 7 -21.31 -7.20 1.30
N LEU A 8 -20.76 -8.33 0.82
CA LEU A 8 -19.33 -8.48 0.55
C LEU A 8 -18.88 -7.60 -0.63
N GLU A 9 -19.76 -7.34 -1.59
CA GLU A 9 -19.45 -6.48 -2.74
C GLU A 9 -19.44 -5.02 -2.31
N ALA A 10 -20.44 -4.59 -1.53
CA ALA A 10 -20.46 -3.23 -0.99
C ALA A 10 -19.26 -2.95 -0.07
N GLU A 11 -18.85 -3.91 0.75
CA GLU A 11 -17.65 -3.77 1.59
C GLU A 11 -16.37 -3.71 0.75
N ARG A 12 -16.30 -4.46 -0.35
CA ARG A 12 -15.18 -4.41 -1.28
C ARG A 12 -15.07 -3.04 -1.96
N GLU A 13 -16.18 -2.52 -2.47
CA GLU A 13 -16.25 -1.19 -3.10
C GLU A 13 -15.82 -0.09 -2.10
N ARG A 14 -16.38 -0.12 -0.89
CA ARG A 14 -16.03 0.82 0.18
C ARG A 14 -14.53 0.83 0.48
N ARG A 15 -13.90 -0.36 0.57
CA ARG A 15 -12.45 -0.47 0.80
C ARG A 15 -11.62 0.12 -0.34
N ILE A 16 -12.05 -0.07 -1.59
CA ILE A 16 -11.37 0.50 -2.77
C ILE A 16 -11.45 2.02 -2.72
N GLU A 17 -12.62 2.60 -2.46
CA GLU A 17 -12.83 4.04 -2.36
C GLU A 17 -12.01 4.65 -1.23
N GLU A 18 -12.03 4.05 -0.05
CA GLU A 18 -11.31 4.55 1.13
C GLU A 18 -9.79 4.57 0.92
N THR A 19 -9.24 3.48 0.38
CA THR A 19 -7.80 3.38 0.12
C THR A 19 -7.37 4.29 -1.03
N TRP A 20 -8.19 4.44 -2.06
CA TRP A 20 -7.95 5.38 -3.16
C TRP A 20 -7.95 6.83 -2.67
N SER A 21 -8.96 7.22 -1.89
CA SER A 21 -9.08 8.56 -1.31
C SER A 21 -7.90 8.89 -0.40
N ALA A 22 -7.47 7.94 0.43
CA ALA A 22 -6.30 8.10 1.29
C ALA A 22 -5.01 8.32 0.49
N TYR A 23 -4.82 7.58 -0.62
CA TYR A 23 -3.69 7.81 -1.52
C TYR A 23 -3.74 9.19 -2.17
N CYS A 24 -4.88 9.61 -2.71
CA CYS A 24 -5.05 10.93 -3.31
C CYS A 24 -4.71 12.06 -2.32
N ALA A 25 -5.20 11.97 -1.08
CA ALA A 25 -4.90 12.94 -0.03
C ALA A 25 -3.40 12.99 0.31
N ALA A 26 -2.76 11.84 0.49
CA ALA A 26 -1.33 11.76 0.79
C ALA A 26 -0.46 12.26 -0.37
N ARG A 27 -0.82 11.94 -1.63
CA ARG A 27 -0.13 12.44 -2.82
C ARG A 27 -0.24 13.97 -2.92
N MET A 28 -1.43 14.52 -2.74
CA MET A 28 -1.64 15.97 -2.74
C MET A 28 -0.78 16.66 -1.68
N GLN A 29 -0.70 16.08 -0.48
CA GLN A 29 0.15 16.61 0.59
C GLN A 29 1.63 16.57 0.22
N ALA A 30 2.12 15.45 -0.35
CA ALA A 30 3.50 15.31 -0.79
C ALA A 30 3.88 16.32 -1.89
N GLU A 31 2.98 16.54 -2.85
CA GLU A 31 3.16 17.54 -3.92
C GLU A 31 3.17 18.98 -3.37
N ALA A 32 2.37 19.26 -2.34
CA ALA A 32 2.30 20.58 -1.72
C ALA A 32 3.51 20.88 -0.83
N SER A 33 3.97 19.91 -0.04
CA SER A 33 5.04 20.11 0.94
C SER A 33 6.43 19.91 0.36
N MET A 34 6.56 19.10 -0.70
CA MET A 34 7.84 18.62 -1.24
C MET A 34 8.73 17.90 -0.20
N ALA A 35 8.15 17.50 0.94
CA ALA A 35 8.86 16.76 1.99
C ALA A 35 8.96 15.27 1.62
N VAL A 36 10.13 14.68 1.87
CA VAL A 36 10.39 13.26 1.57
C VAL A 36 9.47 12.36 2.40
N GLU A 37 9.20 12.74 3.64
CA GLU A 37 8.34 12.01 4.57
C GLU A 37 6.90 11.89 4.03
N ASP A 38 6.38 12.97 3.44
CA ASP A 38 5.07 12.97 2.81
C ASP A 38 5.07 12.14 1.52
N GLY A 39 6.16 12.15 0.75
CA GLY A 39 6.35 11.26 -0.39
C GLY A 39 6.34 9.77 0.01
N ILE A 40 6.99 9.42 1.13
CA ILE A 40 6.96 8.06 1.69
C ILE A 40 5.55 7.69 2.14
N ALA A 41 4.83 8.62 2.78
CA ALA A 41 3.45 8.40 3.20
C ALA A 41 2.52 8.14 1.99
N ALA A 42 2.67 8.90 0.91
CA ALA A 42 1.95 8.68 -0.34
C ALA A 42 2.27 7.30 -0.96
N GLY A 43 3.55 6.92 -1.01
CA GLY A 43 3.96 5.60 -1.48
C GLY A 43 3.38 4.43 -0.66
N LYS A 44 3.30 4.58 0.67
CA LYS A 44 2.65 3.60 1.55
C LYS A 44 1.14 3.52 1.32
N ALA A 45 0.47 4.65 1.12
CA ALA A 45 -0.96 4.66 0.79
C ALA A 45 -1.23 3.98 -0.57
N TRP A 46 -0.38 4.25 -1.55
CA TRP A 46 -0.41 3.59 -2.86
C TRP A 46 -0.26 2.06 -2.75
N ARG A 47 0.72 1.59 -1.96
CA ARG A 47 0.92 0.17 -1.68
C ARG A 47 -0.34 -0.51 -1.15
N ARG A 48 -1.02 0.11 -0.17
CA ARG A 48 -2.26 -0.41 0.43
C ARG A 48 -3.41 -0.52 -0.58
N TRP A 49 -3.53 0.42 -1.51
CA TRP A 49 -4.53 0.35 -2.56
C TRP A 49 -4.24 -0.79 -3.55
N LEU A 50 -2.98 -0.95 -3.97
CA LEU A 50 -2.56 -2.06 -4.83
C LEU A 50 -2.76 -3.44 -4.19
N ASP A 51 -2.58 -3.55 -2.87
CA ASP A 51 -2.77 -4.81 -2.12
C ASP A 51 -4.18 -5.40 -2.28
N LEU A 52 -5.20 -4.58 -2.58
CA LEU A 52 -6.58 -5.02 -2.81
C LEU A 52 -6.76 -5.83 -4.10
N PHE A 53 -5.84 -5.68 -5.05
CA PHE A 53 -5.90 -6.31 -6.37
C PHE A 53 -4.85 -7.39 -6.57
N MET A 54 -4.07 -7.69 -5.53
CA MET A 54 -2.94 -8.59 -5.61
C MET A 54 -3.21 -9.92 -4.90
N THR A 55 -2.67 -10.99 -5.49
CA THR A 55 -2.58 -12.29 -4.82
C THR A 55 -1.56 -12.24 -3.69
N LEU A 56 -1.59 -13.23 -2.81
CA LEU A 56 -0.60 -13.36 -1.74
C LEU A 56 0.82 -13.43 -2.31
N ASP A 57 1.05 -14.29 -3.31
CA ASP A 57 2.35 -14.46 -3.96
C ASP A 57 2.89 -13.16 -4.56
N GLN A 58 2.01 -12.34 -5.17
CA GLN A 58 2.40 -11.06 -5.74
C GLN A 58 2.79 -10.05 -4.64
N ARG A 59 2.10 -10.06 -3.49
CA ARG A 59 2.44 -9.22 -2.34
C ARG A 59 3.80 -9.61 -1.77
N GLU A 60 4.00 -10.90 -1.50
CA GLU A 60 5.26 -11.42 -0.98
C GLU A 60 6.45 -11.16 -1.92
N ALA A 61 6.23 -11.24 -3.23
CA ALA A 61 7.27 -10.93 -4.21
C ALA A 61 7.77 -9.47 -4.10
N LEU A 62 6.87 -8.53 -3.82
CA LEU A 62 7.25 -7.11 -3.65
C LEU A 62 7.90 -6.85 -2.30
N ASP A 63 7.45 -7.53 -1.24
CA ASP A 63 8.10 -7.44 0.08
C ASP A 63 9.56 -7.92 -0.01
N ARG A 64 9.81 -9.04 -0.71
CA ARG A 64 11.17 -9.53 -0.98
C ARG A 64 11.99 -8.56 -1.84
N ALA A 65 11.37 -7.90 -2.82
CA ALA A 65 12.08 -6.92 -3.66
C ALA A 65 12.49 -5.67 -2.88
N GLY A 66 11.74 -5.33 -1.83
CA GLY A 66 12.08 -4.25 -0.89
C GLY A 66 13.19 -4.61 0.11
N GLU A 67 13.58 -5.89 0.21
CA GLU A 67 14.70 -6.29 1.06
C GLU A 67 16.02 -5.74 0.53
N VAL A 68 16.57 -4.75 1.24
CA VAL A 68 17.92 -4.28 1.00
C VAL A 68 18.90 -5.29 1.58
N LYS A 69 19.47 -6.15 0.72
CA LYS A 69 20.55 -7.05 1.13
C LYS A 69 21.87 -6.28 1.22
N PRO A 70 22.56 -6.33 2.37
CA PRO A 70 23.87 -5.70 2.49
C PRO A 70 24.86 -6.38 1.53
N LEU A 71 25.57 -5.58 0.74
CA LEU A 71 26.65 -6.10 -0.12
C LEU A 71 27.78 -6.63 0.76
N GLN A 72 28.01 -7.94 0.71
CA GLN A 72 29.17 -8.56 1.35
C GLN A 72 30.38 -8.40 0.43
N ARG A 73 31.47 -7.77 0.90
CA ARG A 73 32.75 -7.84 0.21
C ARG A 73 33.29 -9.26 0.33
N GLN A 74 33.46 -9.96 -0.80
CA GLN A 74 34.31 -11.15 -0.83
C GLN A 74 35.76 -10.70 -0.66
N ALA A 75 36.42 -11.19 0.39
CA ALA A 75 37.88 -11.16 0.47
C ALA A 75 38.41 -12.23 -0.49
N ILE A 76 39.34 -11.81 -1.38
CA ILE A 76 40.09 -12.69 -2.29
C ILE A 76 41.20 -13.37 -1.49
#